data_AF-A0A927TR15-F1
#
_entry.id   AF-A0A927TR15-F1
#
_cell.length_a   1.000
_cell.length_b   1.000
_cell.length_c   1.000
_cell.angle_alpha   90.00
_cell.angle_beta   90.00
_cell.angle_gamma   90.00
#
_symmetry.space_group_name_H-M   'P 1'
#
loop_
_entity.id
_entity.type
_entity.pdbx_description
1 polymer ?
#
loop_
_entity_poly.entity_id
_entity_poly.type
_entity_poly.pdbx_seq_one_letter_code
_entity_poly.pdbx_strand_id
1 'polypeptide(L)' 'NNGYLIVSANKGLDKDEKDKKGKLIRQERYSGSMQRSFYVGENITEEDIKASFKHGVLNLTLPKKDKEKLPEKKQILIEG' A
#
# COMPACT_ATOMS: atom_id res chain seq x y z
N ASN A 1 15.38 0.37 5.02
CA ASN A 1 14.82 1.16 3.90
C ASN A 1 14.43 2.54 4.41
N ASN A 2 14.93 3.60 3.79
CA ASN A 2 14.85 5.03 4.15
C ASN A 2 13.41 5.58 4.34
N GLY A 3 12.65 5.04 5.29
CA GLY A 3 11.26 5.39 5.55
C GLY A 3 10.24 4.90 4.52
N TYR A 4 10.60 3.95 3.66
CA TYR A 4 9.70 3.40 2.63
C TYR A 4 9.30 1.96 2.92
N LEU A 5 7.99 1.72 2.85
CA LEU A 5 7.38 0.40 2.80
C LEU A 5 7.15 -0.01 1.34
N ILE A 6 7.71 -1.14 0.93
CA ILE A 6 7.57 -1.67 -0.43
C ILE A 6 6.70 -2.92 -0.37
N VAL A 7 5.62 -2.94 -1.14
CA VAL A 7 4.70 -4.07 -1.27
C VAL A 7 4.82 -4.65 -2.67
N SER A 8 5.25 -5.90 -2.77
CA SER A 8 5.44 -6.62 -4.04
C SER A 8 4.55 -7.86 -4.11
N ALA A 9 4.00 -8.15 -5.29
CA ALA A 9 3.20 -9.34 -5.52
C ALA A 9 3.43 -9.89 -6.94
N ASN A 10 3.32 -11.21 -7.08
CA ASN A 10 3.32 -11.91 -8.37
C ASN A 10 2.01 -12.65 -8.54
N LYS A 11 1.34 -12.46 -9.68
CA LYS A 11 0.08 -13.13 -10.01
C LYS A 11 0.20 -13.94 -11.30
N GLY A 12 -0.06 -15.25 -11.19
CA GLY A 12 -0.01 -16.20 -12.30
C GLY A 12 -1.23 -16.17 -13.23
N LEU A 13 -1.13 -16.93 -14.32
CA LEU A 13 -2.15 -17.14 -15.35
C LEU A 13 -3.00 -18.37 -15.04
N ASP A 14 -3.70 -18.41 -13.90
CA ASP A 14 -4.33 -19.66 -13.46
C ASP A 14 -5.61 -20.02 -14.25
N LYS A 15 -6.27 -19.06 -14.93
CA LYS A 15 -7.55 -19.27 -15.61
C LYS A 15 -7.74 -18.34 -16.81
N ASP A 16 -7.21 -18.74 -17.95
CA ASP A 16 -7.48 -18.12 -19.23
C ASP A 16 -8.18 -19.13 -20.15
N GLU A 17 -9.23 -18.70 -20.86
CA GLU A 17 -9.96 -19.56 -21.80
C GLU A 17 -9.14 -19.74 -23.08
N LYS A 18 -8.84 -21.01 -23.41
CA LYS A 18 -8.15 -21.40 -24.64
C LYS A 18 -9.07 -22.22 -25.53
N ASP A 19 -8.94 -22.07 -26.85
CA ASP A 19 -9.64 -22.93 -27.80
C ASP A 19 -9.03 -24.34 -27.87
N LYS A 20 -9.64 -25.25 -28.65
CA LYS A 20 -9.13 -26.61 -28.86
C LYS A 20 -7.73 -26.67 -29.49
N LYS A 21 -7.24 -25.55 -30.05
CA LYS A 21 -5.91 -25.39 -30.67
C LYS A 21 -4.94 -24.66 -29.73
N GLY A 22 -5.34 -24.37 -28.49
CA GLY A 22 -4.52 -23.72 -27.47
C GLY A 22 -4.43 -22.20 -27.58
N LYS A 23 -5.18 -21.57 -28.50
CA LYS A 23 -5.18 -20.11 -28.66
C LYS A 23 -5.96 -19.47 -27.53
N LEU A 24 -5.35 -18.47 -26.90
CA LEU A 24 -6.00 -17.62 -25.90
C LEU A 24 -7.20 -16.89 -26.53
N ILE A 25 -8.40 -17.14 -26.02
CA ILE A 25 -9.64 -16.53 -26.50
C ILE A 25 -9.95 -15.27 -25.71
N ARG A 26 -9.71 -15.30 -24.39
CA ARG A 26 -10.13 -14.24 -23.49
C ARG A 26 -9.21 -14.12 -22.28
N GLN A 27 -8.75 -12.90 -22.01
CA GLN A 27 -7.98 -12.53 -20.83
C GLN A 27 -8.56 -11.22 -20.26
N GLU A 28 -9.26 -11.33 -19.14
CA GLU A 28 -9.84 -10.15 -18.46
C GLU A 28 -8.96 -9.62 -17.33
N ARG A 29 -8.05 -10.46 -16.82
CA ARG A 29 -7.28 -10.17 -15.61
C ARG A 29 -5.79 -10.10 -15.92
N TYR A 30 -5.15 -9.06 -15.39
CA TYR A 30 -3.70 -8.93 -15.42
C TYR A 30 -3.03 -10.10 -14.70
N SER A 31 -1.95 -10.58 -15.33
CA SER A 31 -0.99 -11.52 -14.81
C SER A 31 0.40 -10.89 -14.89
N GLY A 32 1.20 -11.04 -13.85
CA GLY A 32 2.53 -10.48 -13.80
C GLY A 32 2.91 -10.05 -12.40
N SER A 33 4.06 -9.37 -12.31
CA SER A 33 4.53 -8.75 -11.08
C SER A 33 3.88 -7.38 -10.91
N MET A 34 3.70 -6.97 -9.67
CA MET A 34 3.41 -5.58 -9.31
C MET A 34 4.22 -5.20 -8.07
N GLN A 35 4.56 -3.91 -7.99
CA GLN A 35 5.20 -3.33 -6.82
C GLN A 35 4.59 -1.95 -6.57
N ARG A 36 4.33 -1.63 -5.30
CA ARG A 36 3.94 -0.30 -4.84
C ARG A 36 4.80 0.09 -3.64
N SER A 37 5.19 1.35 -3.60
CA SER A 37 6.01 1.90 -2.50
C SER A 37 5.26 3.02 -1.82
N PHE A 38 5.29 3.03 -0.49
CA PHE A 38 4.65 4.03 0.35
C PHE A 38 5.69 4.63 1.30
N TYR A 39 5.75 5.95 1.37
CA TYR A 39 6.54 6.62 2.41
C TYR A 39 5.76 6.55 3.73
N VAL A 40 6.39 5.98 4.76
CA VAL A 40 5.80 5.77 6.09
C VAL A 40 6.57 6.51 7.19
N GLY A 41 7.62 7.24 6.82
CA GLY A 41 8.49 7.97 7.75
C GLY A 41 9.61 7.10 8.31
N GLU A 42 10.59 7.76 8.94
CA GLU A 42 11.82 7.11 9.42
C GLU A 42 11.67 6.45 10.80
N ASN A 43 10.55 6.71 11.48
CA ASN A 43 10.32 6.31 12.86
C ASN A 43 9.53 5.00 13.01
N ILE A 44 9.21 4.32 11.90
CA ILE A 44 8.50 3.04 11.91
C ILE A 44 9.52 1.93 11.78
N THR A 45 9.55 0.99 12.73
CA THR A 45 10.36 -0.22 12.60
C THR A 45 9.55 -1.35 11.98
N GLU A 46 10.23 -2.43 11.58
CA GLU A 46 9.55 -3.61 11.03
C GLU A 46 8.66 -4.28 12.08
N GLU A 47 9.02 -4.23 13.37
CA GLU A 47 8.24 -4.83 14.45
C GLU A 47 6.90 -4.12 14.72
N ASP A 48 6.83 -2.82 14.38
CA ASP A 48 5.62 -2.01 14.53
C ASP A 48 4.53 -2.37 13.49
N ILE A 49 4.91 -3.00 12.39
CA ILE A 49 4.03 -3.25 11.25
C ILE A 49 3.26 -4.57 11.46
N LYS A 50 1.94 -4.48 11.55
CA LYS A 50 1.06 -5.65 11.62
C LYS A 50 0.38 -5.90 10.28
N ALA A 51 0.42 -7.13 9.80
CA ALA A 51 -0.15 -7.51 8.51
C ALA A 51 -1.22 -8.61 8.65
N SER A 52 -2.26 -8.56 7.81
CA SER A 52 -3.20 -9.66 7.63
C SER A 52 -3.66 -9.76 6.18
N PHE A 53 -3.81 -10.98 5.67
CA PHE A 53 -4.28 -11.24 4.31
C PHE A 53 -5.53 -12.11 4.36
N LYS A 54 -6.68 -11.56 3.95
CA LYS A 54 -7.97 -12.25 3.99
C LYS A 54 -8.78 -11.91 2.74
N HIS A 55 -9.39 -12.93 2.13
CA HIS A 55 -10.24 -12.80 0.94
C HIS A 55 -9.60 -12.01 -0.22
N GLY A 56 -8.28 -12.16 -0.43
CA GLY A 56 -7.55 -11.46 -1.50
C GLY A 56 -7.14 -10.03 -1.17
N VAL A 57 -7.36 -9.55 0.06
CA VAL A 57 -7.01 -8.21 0.51
C VAL A 57 -5.90 -8.26 1.55
N LEU A 58 -4.79 -7.57 1.27
CA LEU A 58 -3.70 -7.32 2.22
C LEU A 58 -4.00 -6.06 3.02
N ASN A 59 -4.10 -6.20 4.34
CA ASN A 59 -4.27 -5.09 5.28
C ASN A 59 -2.99 -4.92 6.10
N LEU A 60 -2.42 -3.72 6.08
CA LEU A 60 -1.23 -3.34 6.84
C LEU A 60 -1.60 -2.25 7.84
N THR A 61 -1.27 -2.45 9.11
CA THR A 61 -1.50 -1.49 10.20
C THR A 61 -0.17 -0.95 10.66
N LEU A 62 -0.02 0.38 10.60
CA LEU A 62 1.17 1.10 11.03
C LEU A 62 0.75 2.12 12.11
N PRO A 63 1.42 2.14 13.28
CA PRO A 63 1.15 3.15 14.29
C PRO A 63 1.58 4.52 13.78
N LYS A 64 0.75 5.53 14.00
CA LYS A 64 1.15 6.93 13.74
C LYS A 64 1.82 7.46 15.00
N LYS A 65 2.88 8.26 14.85
CA LYS A 65 3.34 9.10 15.96
C LYS A 65 2.20 10.02 16.40
N ASP A 66 2.06 10.19 17.70
CA ASP A 66 1.19 11.22 18.25
C ASP A 66 1.60 12.57 17.66
N LYS A 67 0.60 13.32 17.20
CA LYS A 67 0.83 14.68 16.72
C LYS A 67 1.30 15.50 17.92
N GLU A 68 2.46 16.14 17.79
CA GLU A 68 2.82 17.21 18.72
C GLU A 68 1.65 18.20 18.79
N LYS A 69 1.30 18.62 20.01
CA LYS A 69 0.24 19.62 20.21
C LYS A 69 0.57 20.81 19.33
N LEU A 70 -0.28 21.06 18.34
CA LEU A 70 -0.17 22.25 17.50
C LEU A 70 -0.02 23.45 18.44
N PRO A 71 0.95 24.36 18.18
CA PRO A 71 1.06 25.56 18.98
C PRO A 71 -0.29 26.27 18.98
N GLU A 72 -0.75 26.68 20.15
CA GLU A 72 -2.00 27.42 20.28
C GLU A 72 -1.97 28.59 19.27
N LYS A 73 -3.05 28.69 18.50
CA LYS A 73 -3.16 29.65 17.40
C LYS A 73 -2.97 31.06 17.99
N LYS A 74 -1.77 31.63 17.85
CA LYS A 74 -1.50 33.02 18.24
C LYS A 74 -2.18 33.93 17.23
N GLN A 75 -3.40 34.32 17.52
CA GLN A 75 -4.15 35.28 16.72
C GLN A 75 -3.67 36.68 17.10
N ILE A 76 -3.02 37.38 16.17
CA ILE A 76 -2.62 38.78 16.36
C ILE A 76 -3.67 39.64 15.66
N LEU A 77 -4.42 40.43 16.44
CA LEU A 77 -5.32 41.44 15.91
C LEU A 77 -4.48 42.64 15.47
N ILE A 78 -4.77 43.17 14.28
CA ILE A 78 -4.17 44.41 13.77
C ILE A 78 -5.24 45.49 13.89
N GLU A 79 -4.97 46.54 14.67
CA GLU A 79 -5.80 47.75 14.72
C GLU A 79 -5.40 48.67 13.56
N GLY A 80 -6.41 49.26 12.90
CA GLY A 80 -6.27 50.24 11.84
C GLY A 80 -6.80 51.61 12.27
#